data_AF-A0AAQ3LY77-F1
#
_entry.id   AF-A0AAQ3LY77-F1
#
_cell.length_a   1.000
_cell.length_b   1.000
_cell.length_c   1.000
_cell.angle_alpha   90.00
_cell.angle_beta   90.00
_cell.angle_gamma   90.00
#
_symmetry.space_group_name_H-M   'P 1'
#
loop_
_entity.id
_entity.type
_entity.pdbx_description
1 polymer ?
#
loop_
_entity_poly.entity_id
_entity_poly.type
_entity_poly.pdbx_seq_one_letter_code
_entity_poly.pdbx_strand_id
1 'polypeptide(L)'
;MPSWSSVRLQTTKCRRIVTASRDGQHLPDRLVKLGSQEFPSRREAKKHLLDNENIATRSRNHLRAILRECTYLPDAFAREWTKQYVLRRFQPYTLANWKHLDWTNDEFENRIASKLAEARSMANRLQKANNGDRSALVRILLKAYGRTGRRRRELIQPLLASEGQTEILQSTGDSQTEHVTHDESGLAFQPSDIQDKLILKPKRYIPELTPQMTALAASQKLHPPADSVGTNKIRRLAPLIPEVNAWHRPTPQCRVKNISRQWYASFLDKIHAPLPLDEWHRLRRLATGEIKERVPARRSQVHVPESSALELVVKHGKIPELRMSQSYEIHNMTPRFLQRVFRQVFMQCSKVEWDGEKERWDVKWGSHALEGAADHQAHLHDRTKTGLD
;
A
#
# COMPACT_ATOMS: atom_id res chain seq x y z
N MET A 1 -2.38 22.87 -22.61
CA MET A 1 -1.10 23.09 -23.31
C MET A 1 -0.46 24.31 -22.69
N PRO A 2 0.80 24.26 -22.21
CA PRO A 2 2.04 24.00 -22.98
C PRO A 2 2.86 22.82 -22.41
N SER A 3 3.47 21.95 -23.23
CA SER A 3 4.80 22.05 -23.87
C SER A 3 5.97 21.99 -22.87
N TRP A 4 6.48 20.77 -22.64
CA TRP A 4 7.73 20.52 -21.90
C TRP A 4 8.91 20.47 -22.87
N SER A 5 9.82 21.43 -22.72
CA SER A 5 11.08 21.49 -23.45
C SER A 5 12.17 20.72 -22.71
N SER A 6 12.82 19.86 -23.49
CA SER A 6 14.02 19.07 -23.25
C SER A 6 15.12 19.76 -22.42
N VAL A 7 15.63 19.06 -21.39
CA VAL A 7 16.96 19.32 -20.83
C VAL A 7 17.79 18.04 -20.96
N ARG A 8 18.78 18.15 -21.84
CA ARG A 8 19.76 17.14 -22.24
C ARG A 8 20.97 17.27 -21.30
N LEU A 9 21.19 16.30 -20.41
CA LEU A 9 22.40 16.25 -19.59
C LEU A 9 23.58 15.75 -20.43
N GLN A 10 24.60 16.59 -20.53
CA GLN A 10 25.87 16.31 -21.20
C GLN A 10 26.72 15.37 -20.35
N THR A 11 27.20 14.29 -20.98
CA THR A 11 28.21 13.39 -20.43
C THR A 11 29.60 13.96 -20.68
N THR A 12 30.35 14.29 -19.63
CA THR A 12 31.78 14.56 -19.74
C THR A 12 32.59 13.28 -19.52
N LYS A 13 33.57 13.12 -20.40
CA LYS A 13 34.32 11.91 -20.73
C LYS A 13 35.74 12.11 -20.20
N CYS A 14 36.13 11.46 -19.11
CA CYS A 14 37.52 11.45 -18.66
C CYS A 14 38.27 10.30 -19.35
N ARG A 15 38.95 10.62 -20.46
CA ARG A 15 40.11 9.88 -20.95
C ARG A 15 41.30 10.23 -20.07
N ARG A 16 41.96 9.25 -19.46
CA ARG A 16 43.35 9.42 -19.01
C ARG A 16 44.25 8.53 -19.86
N ILE A 17 45.21 9.21 -20.47
CA ILE A 17 46.24 8.71 -21.37
C ILE A 17 47.31 8.01 -20.55
N VAL A 18 47.72 6.84 -21.00
CA VAL A 18 48.88 6.10 -20.51
C VAL A 18 50.11 6.75 -21.11
N THR A 19 51.02 7.26 -20.28
CA THR A 19 52.40 7.55 -20.67
C THR A 19 53.32 6.59 -19.96
N ALA A 20 54.03 5.80 -20.76
CA ALA A 20 55.10 4.92 -20.33
C ALA A 20 56.31 5.74 -19.87
N SER A 21 56.91 5.36 -18.74
CA SER A 21 58.31 5.65 -18.46
C SER A 21 58.98 4.37 -18.00
N ARG A 22 60.08 4.05 -18.68
CA ARG A 22 61.12 3.12 -18.23
C ARG A 22 61.61 3.58 -16.87
N ASP A 23 61.75 2.64 -15.95
CA ASP A 23 63.00 2.39 -15.21
C ASP A 23 62.86 1.09 -14.43
N GLY A 24 63.88 0.24 -14.54
CA GLY A 24 63.92 -1.04 -13.87
C GLY A 24 64.27 -0.88 -12.40
N GLN A 25 63.69 -1.73 -11.56
CA GLN A 25 64.39 -2.61 -10.61
C GLN A 25 63.38 -3.31 -9.69
N HIS A 26 63.68 -4.57 -9.40
CA HIS A 26 63.13 -5.44 -8.35
C HIS A 26 61.67 -5.92 -8.43
N LEU A 27 61.53 -7.14 -8.97
CA LEU A 27 60.54 -8.11 -8.50
C LEU A 27 60.64 -8.32 -6.98
N PRO A 28 59.49 -8.48 -6.31
CA PRO A 28 59.38 -9.54 -5.33
C PRO A 28 58.34 -10.59 -5.77
N ASP A 29 58.79 -11.84 -5.73
CA ASP A 29 57.98 -13.05 -5.82
C ASP A 29 56.76 -12.97 -4.91
N ARG A 30 55.57 -12.91 -5.52
CA ARG A 30 54.31 -13.25 -4.85
C ARG A 30 53.29 -13.81 -5.83
N LEU A 31 53.73 -14.78 -6.63
CA LEU A 31 52.86 -15.79 -7.20
C LEU A 31 52.76 -16.92 -6.17
N VAL A 32 51.62 -17.03 -5.49
CA VAL A 32 50.88 -18.28 -5.19
C VAL A 32 49.65 -17.87 -4.34
N LYS A 33 48.48 -18.40 -4.73
CA LYS A 33 47.13 -18.24 -4.17
C LYS A 33 46.21 -17.21 -4.84
N LEU A 34 46.10 -17.29 -6.17
CA LEU A 34 44.78 -17.16 -6.79
C LEU A 34 44.07 -18.49 -6.53
N GLY A 35 43.17 -18.49 -5.55
CA GLY A 35 42.25 -19.60 -5.34
C GLY A 35 41.47 -19.86 -6.62
N SER A 36 41.36 -21.13 -6.99
CA SER A 36 40.56 -21.65 -8.08
C SER A 36 39.13 -21.10 -8.01
N GLN A 37 38.85 -19.99 -8.68
CA GLN A 37 37.48 -19.67 -9.08
C GLN A 37 37.15 -20.67 -10.18
N GLU A 38 36.46 -21.74 -9.81
CA GLU A 38 35.85 -22.68 -10.75
C GLU A 38 34.95 -21.87 -11.70
N PHE A 39 35.40 -21.69 -12.93
CA PHE A 39 34.56 -21.11 -13.97
C PHE A 39 33.44 -22.11 -14.27
N PRO A 40 32.16 -21.70 -14.20
CA PRO A 40 31.04 -22.60 -14.45
C PRO A 40 31.18 -23.21 -15.84
N SER A 41 30.97 -24.53 -15.94
CA SER A 41 31.12 -25.25 -17.20
C SER A 41 30.21 -24.64 -18.27
N ARG A 42 30.62 -24.69 -19.55
CA ARG A 42 29.82 -24.17 -20.68
C ARG A 42 28.39 -24.75 -20.73
N ARG A 43 28.16 -25.92 -20.11
CA ARG A 43 26.84 -26.55 -19.98
C ARG A 43 26.00 -25.90 -18.87
N GLU A 44 26.59 -25.58 -17.72
CA GLU A 44 25.91 -24.88 -16.61
C GLU A 44 25.54 -23.45 -17.00
N ALA A 45 26.45 -22.71 -17.64
CA ALA A 45 26.16 -21.36 -18.13
C ALA A 45 24.98 -21.33 -19.13
N LYS A 46 24.86 -22.36 -19.99
CA LYS A 46 23.72 -22.51 -20.91
C LYS A 46 22.43 -22.87 -20.18
N LYS A 47 22.48 -23.73 -19.16
CA LYS A 47 21.31 -24.11 -18.35
C LYS A 47 20.72 -22.91 -17.62
N HIS A 48 21.55 -22.11 -16.95
CA HIS A 48 21.10 -20.88 -16.29
C HIS A 48 20.49 -19.87 -17.27
N LEU A 49 21.01 -19.77 -18.50
CA LEU A 49 20.42 -18.91 -19.54
C LEU A 49 19.02 -19.38 -19.96
N LEU A 50 18.84 -20.68 -20.20
CA LEU A 50 17.54 -21.29 -20.54
C LEU A 50 16.53 -21.12 -19.40
N ASP A 51 16.95 -21.32 -18.15
CA ASP A 51 16.09 -21.14 -16.98
C ASP A 51 15.66 -19.67 -16.82
N ASN A 52 16.57 -18.72 -17.07
CA ASN A 52 16.28 -17.29 -17.08
C ASN A 52 15.31 -16.88 -18.20
N GLU A 53 15.47 -17.41 -19.42
CA GLU A 53 14.55 -17.17 -20.54
C GLU A 53 13.14 -17.73 -20.25
N ASN A 54 13.07 -18.90 -19.62
CA ASN A 54 11.83 -19.52 -19.17
C ASN A 54 11.13 -18.67 -18.11
N ILE A 55 11.87 -18.16 -17.12
CA ILE A 55 11.34 -17.26 -16.08
C ILE A 55 10.82 -15.97 -16.68
N ALA A 56 11.57 -15.34 -17.58
CA ALA A 56 11.16 -14.10 -18.25
C ALA A 56 9.91 -14.30 -19.12
N THR A 57 9.78 -15.47 -19.75
CA THR A 57 8.57 -15.81 -20.53
C THR A 57 7.37 -16.03 -19.62
N ARG A 58 7.54 -16.79 -18.53
CA ARG A 58 6.48 -17.00 -17.52
C ARG A 58 6.02 -15.70 -16.89
N SER A 59 6.94 -14.81 -16.52
CA SER A 59 6.62 -13.51 -15.92
C SER A 59 5.83 -12.61 -16.88
N ARG A 60 6.23 -12.52 -18.14
CA ARG A 60 5.50 -11.80 -19.19
C ARG A 60 4.10 -12.37 -19.42
N ASN A 61 3.97 -13.70 -19.45
CA ASN A 61 2.69 -14.37 -19.61
C ASN A 61 1.74 -14.07 -18.44
N HIS A 62 2.23 -14.14 -17.20
CA HIS A 62 1.46 -13.75 -16.02
C HIS A 62 1.08 -12.28 -16.04
N LEU A 63 2.02 -11.37 -16.38
CA LEU A 63 1.72 -9.95 -16.49
C LEU A 63 0.61 -9.68 -17.52
N ARG A 64 0.72 -10.26 -18.71
CA ARG A 64 -0.32 -10.14 -19.76
C ARG A 64 -1.65 -10.70 -19.31
N ALA A 65 -1.67 -11.86 -18.66
CA ALA A 65 -2.89 -12.47 -18.13
C ALA A 65 -3.55 -11.56 -17.09
N ILE A 66 -2.78 -11.05 -16.13
CA ILE A 66 -3.27 -10.13 -15.10
C ILE A 66 -3.82 -8.85 -15.74
N LEU A 67 -3.09 -8.23 -16.65
CA LEU A 67 -3.52 -6.99 -17.32
C LEU A 67 -4.81 -7.20 -18.12
N ARG A 68 -4.97 -8.34 -18.79
CA ARG A 68 -6.22 -8.71 -19.46
C ARG A 68 -7.37 -8.83 -18.47
N GLU A 69 -7.16 -9.57 -17.37
CA GLU A 69 -8.20 -9.73 -16.34
C GLU A 69 -8.54 -8.41 -15.64
N CYS A 70 -7.59 -7.50 -15.47
CA CYS A 70 -7.85 -6.15 -14.97
C CYS A 70 -8.82 -5.38 -15.88
N THR A 71 -8.82 -5.62 -17.20
CA THR A 71 -9.74 -4.90 -18.11
C THR A 71 -11.20 -5.30 -17.93
N TYR A 72 -11.47 -6.48 -17.38
CA TYR A 72 -12.84 -7.00 -17.20
C TYR A 72 -13.47 -6.65 -15.85
N LEU A 73 -12.74 -5.99 -14.94
CA LEU A 73 -13.34 -5.61 -13.67
C LEU A 73 -14.52 -4.65 -13.89
N PRO A 74 -15.57 -4.77 -13.05
CA PRO A 74 -16.77 -3.96 -13.18
C PRO A 74 -16.52 -2.47 -12.88
N ASP A 75 -15.58 -2.17 -11.97
CA ASP A 75 -15.29 -0.81 -11.53
C ASP A 75 -14.10 -0.19 -12.28
N ALA A 76 -14.33 0.88 -13.06
CA ALA A 76 -13.31 1.58 -13.85
C ALA A 76 -12.16 2.11 -12.99
N PHE A 77 -12.45 2.57 -11.79
CA PHE A 77 -11.43 3.07 -10.89
C PHE A 77 -10.54 1.93 -10.38
N ALA A 78 -11.14 0.83 -9.92
CA ALA A 78 -10.39 -0.36 -9.55
C ALA A 78 -9.61 -0.96 -10.73
N ARG A 79 -10.11 -0.86 -11.98
CA ARG A 79 -9.35 -1.26 -13.18
C ARG A 79 -8.03 -0.52 -13.28
N GLU A 80 -8.09 0.80 -13.29
CA GLU A 80 -6.91 1.63 -13.48
C GLU A 80 -5.94 1.50 -12.31
N TRP A 81 -6.46 1.52 -11.08
CA TRP A 81 -5.62 1.33 -9.90
C TRP A 81 -4.94 -0.04 -9.88
N THR A 82 -5.66 -1.13 -10.17
CA THR A 82 -5.10 -2.48 -10.16
C THR A 82 -4.06 -2.65 -11.26
N LYS A 83 -4.31 -2.08 -12.45
CA LYS A 83 -3.35 -2.03 -13.55
C LYS A 83 -2.05 -1.35 -13.12
N GLN A 84 -2.12 -0.15 -12.54
CA GLN A 84 -0.94 0.58 -12.04
C GLN A 84 -0.23 -0.18 -10.91
N TYR A 85 -1.00 -0.75 -9.98
CA TYR A 85 -0.47 -1.56 -8.88
C TYR A 85 0.34 -2.77 -9.39
N VAL A 86 -0.19 -3.47 -10.39
CA VAL A 86 0.49 -4.61 -11.02
C VAL A 86 1.76 -4.15 -11.73
N LEU A 87 1.70 -3.10 -12.55
CA LEU A 87 2.88 -2.58 -13.26
C LEU A 87 4.00 -2.20 -12.29
N ARG A 88 3.70 -1.46 -11.22
CA ARG A 88 4.67 -1.10 -10.17
C ARG A 88 5.27 -2.31 -9.47
N ARG A 89 4.52 -3.41 -9.32
CA ARG A 89 5.01 -4.65 -8.69
C ARG A 89 5.96 -5.43 -9.59
N PHE A 90 5.74 -5.40 -10.91
CA PHE A 90 6.58 -6.12 -11.88
C PHE A 90 7.82 -5.31 -12.30
N GLN A 91 7.78 -3.97 -12.22
CA GLN A 91 8.90 -3.09 -12.59
C GLN A 91 10.25 -3.44 -11.96
N PRO A 92 10.37 -3.71 -10.64
CA PRO A 92 11.65 -4.09 -10.03
C PRO A 92 12.18 -5.41 -10.55
N TYR A 93 11.30 -6.29 -11.05
CA TYR A 93 11.65 -7.61 -11.55
C TYR A 93 11.82 -7.63 -13.07
N THR A 94 12.29 -6.54 -13.66
CA THR A 94 12.66 -6.49 -15.07
C THR A 94 14.16 -6.75 -15.23
N LEU A 95 14.56 -7.42 -16.31
CA LEU A 95 15.95 -7.83 -16.60
C LEU A 95 16.98 -6.69 -16.46
N ALA A 96 16.59 -5.45 -16.73
CA ALA A 96 17.45 -4.27 -16.60
C ALA A 96 17.82 -3.97 -15.13
N ASN A 97 16.87 -4.17 -14.22
CA ASN A 97 17.04 -3.89 -12.80
C ASN A 97 17.76 -5.03 -12.06
N TRP A 98 17.84 -6.23 -12.65
CA TRP A 98 18.45 -7.41 -12.04
C TRP A 98 19.97 -7.35 -11.95
N LYS A 99 20.62 -6.53 -12.79
CA LYS A 99 22.08 -6.43 -12.88
C LYS A 99 22.76 -5.78 -11.67
N HIS A 100 21.99 -5.20 -10.75
CA HIS A 100 22.50 -4.44 -9.60
C HIS A 100 22.16 -5.07 -8.25
N LEU A 101 21.64 -6.30 -8.22
CA LEU A 101 21.32 -6.96 -6.97
C LEU A 101 22.36 -8.04 -6.66
N ASP A 102 23.22 -7.73 -5.70
CA ASP A 102 24.19 -8.65 -5.11
C ASP A 102 23.47 -9.70 -4.24
N TRP A 103 22.67 -10.57 -4.86
CA TRP A 103 21.97 -11.66 -4.18
C TRP A 103 22.70 -12.99 -4.42
N THR A 104 22.77 -13.82 -3.39
CA THR A 104 23.10 -15.24 -3.54
C THR A 104 22.07 -15.90 -4.47
N ASN A 105 22.54 -16.74 -5.40
CA ASN A 105 21.70 -17.32 -6.47
C ASN A 105 20.46 -18.05 -5.91
N ASP A 106 20.59 -18.77 -4.79
CA ASP A 106 19.49 -19.56 -4.21
C ASP A 106 18.39 -18.70 -3.57
N GLU A 107 18.73 -17.62 -2.87
CA GLU A 107 17.75 -16.70 -2.29
C GLU A 107 17.00 -15.94 -3.39
N PHE A 108 17.71 -15.61 -4.47
CA PHE A 108 17.16 -14.96 -5.65
C PHE A 108 16.14 -15.86 -6.37
N GLU A 109 16.50 -17.11 -6.64
CA GLU A 109 15.60 -18.07 -7.30
C GLU A 109 14.33 -18.34 -6.49
N ASN A 110 14.47 -18.58 -5.18
CA ASN A 110 13.34 -18.76 -4.26
C ASN A 110 12.43 -17.54 -4.23
N ARG A 111 13.01 -16.34 -4.23
CA ARG A 111 12.25 -15.09 -4.27
C ARG A 111 11.50 -14.93 -5.59
N ILE A 112 12.11 -15.22 -6.73
CA ILE A 112 11.43 -15.18 -8.04
C ILE A 112 10.30 -16.19 -8.09
N ALA A 113 10.54 -17.43 -7.67
CA ALA A 113 9.52 -18.48 -7.64
C ALA A 113 8.31 -18.05 -6.78
N SER A 114 8.57 -17.47 -5.60
CA SER A 114 7.55 -16.88 -4.74
C SER A 114 6.77 -15.76 -5.44
N LYS A 115 7.47 -14.83 -6.14
CA LYS A 115 6.82 -13.75 -6.88
C LYS A 115 5.97 -14.25 -8.06
N LEU A 116 6.41 -15.31 -8.76
CA LEU A 116 5.63 -15.95 -9.81
C LEU A 116 4.39 -16.65 -9.24
N ALA A 117 4.51 -17.33 -8.09
CA ALA A 117 3.37 -17.93 -7.40
C ALA A 117 2.36 -16.87 -6.92
N GLU A 118 2.83 -15.74 -6.40
CA GLU A 118 1.99 -14.58 -6.05
C GLU A 118 1.30 -13.99 -7.29
N ALA A 119 2.00 -13.88 -8.42
CA ALA A 119 1.44 -13.40 -9.68
C ALA A 119 0.34 -14.33 -10.21
N ARG A 120 0.58 -15.65 -10.18
CA ARG A 120 -0.43 -16.67 -10.52
C ARG A 120 -1.64 -16.56 -9.60
N SER A 121 -1.41 -16.42 -8.30
CA SER A 121 -2.48 -16.25 -7.31
C SER A 121 -3.29 -14.98 -7.54
N MET A 122 -2.65 -13.89 -7.97
CA MET A 122 -3.32 -12.64 -8.35
C MET A 122 -4.19 -12.83 -9.60
N ALA A 123 -3.66 -13.48 -10.64
CA ALA A 123 -4.40 -13.77 -11.86
C ALA A 123 -5.65 -14.60 -11.56
N ASN A 124 -5.51 -15.67 -10.77
CA ASN A 124 -6.63 -16.52 -10.35
C ASN A 124 -7.67 -15.73 -9.55
N ARG A 125 -7.23 -14.81 -8.66
CA ARG A 125 -8.15 -13.98 -7.87
C ARG A 125 -8.93 -13.01 -8.74
N LEU A 126 -8.28 -12.37 -9.72
CA LEU A 126 -8.95 -11.48 -10.67
C LEU A 126 -9.94 -12.26 -11.53
N GLN A 127 -9.55 -13.42 -12.05
CA GLN A 127 -10.46 -14.29 -12.79
C GLN A 127 -11.67 -14.71 -11.94
N LYS A 128 -11.48 -15.09 -10.68
CA LYS A 128 -12.58 -15.39 -9.75
C LYS A 128 -13.51 -14.19 -9.56
N ALA A 129 -12.95 -13.00 -9.33
CA ALA A 129 -13.75 -11.79 -9.16
C ALA A 129 -14.55 -11.44 -10.42
N ASN A 130 -13.94 -11.58 -11.60
CA ASN A 130 -14.58 -11.36 -12.90
C ASN A 130 -15.65 -12.42 -13.21
N ASN A 131 -15.52 -13.62 -12.65
CA ASN A 131 -16.54 -14.66 -12.75
C ASN A 131 -17.67 -14.48 -11.72
N GLY A 132 -17.58 -13.52 -10.80
CA GLY A 132 -18.64 -13.23 -9.83
C GLY A 132 -18.43 -13.74 -8.40
N ASP A 133 -17.22 -14.18 -8.04
CA ASP A 133 -16.88 -14.47 -6.65
C ASP A 133 -16.87 -13.17 -5.83
N ARG A 134 -17.86 -13.04 -4.93
CA ARG A 134 -18.04 -11.88 -4.06
C ARG A 134 -16.80 -11.59 -3.23
N SER A 135 -16.20 -12.61 -2.63
CA SER A 135 -15.08 -12.46 -1.70
C SER A 135 -13.83 -11.95 -2.42
N ALA A 136 -13.58 -12.45 -3.64
CA ALA A 136 -12.47 -12.04 -4.48
C ALA A 136 -12.65 -10.58 -4.94
N LEU A 137 -13.86 -10.21 -5.37
CA LEU A 137 -14.19 -8.86 -5.82
C LEU A 137 -14.06 -7.83 -4.69
N VAL A 138 -14.67 -8.10 -3.53
CA VAL A 138 -14.55 -7.25 -2.34
C VAL A 138 -13.08 -7.05 -1.98
N ARG A 139 -12.25 -8.11 -1.98
CA ARG A 139 -10.82 -8.01 -1.66
C ARG A 139 -10.05 -7.11 -2.63
N ILE A 140 -10.40 -7.11 -3.92
CA ILE A 140 -9.79 -6.22 -4.92
C ILE A 140 -10.22 -4.77 -4.66
N LEU A 141 -11.52 -4.54 -4.44
CA LEU A 141 -12.05 -3.21 -4.16
C LEU A 141 -11.49 -2.62 -2.86
N LEU A 142 -11.35 -3.42 -1.79
CA LEU A 142 -10.72 -2.98 -0.53
C LEU A 142 -9.26 -2.55 -0.72
N LYS A 143 -8.54 -3.14 -1.68
CA LYS A 143 -7.19 -2.67 -2.06
C LYS A 143 -7.27 -1.38 -2.86
N ALA A 144 -8.18 -1.35 -3.85
CA ALA A 144 -8.37 -0.20 -4.74
C ALA A 144 -8.84 1.05 -3.99
N TYR A 145 -9.67 0.94 -2.96
CA TYR A 145 -10.13 2.06 -2.13
C TYR A 145 -9.31 2.22 -0.83
N GLY A 146 -8.13 1.61 -0.76
CA GLY A 146 -7.17 1.86 0.30
C GLY A 146 -7.63 1.48 1.71
N ARG A 147 -8.51 0.47 1.85
CA ARG A 147 -8.77 -0.16 3.15
C ARG A 147 -7.61 -1.07 3.56
N THR A 148 -6.95 -1.69 2.58
CA THR A 148 -5.80 -2.58 2.80
C THR A 148 -4.64 -2.29 1.86
N GLY A 149 -3.43 -2.66 2.29
CA GLY A 149 -2.23 -2.66 1.45
C GLY A 149 -1.63 -1.27 1.24
N ARG A 150 -0.97 -1.10 0.08
CA ARG A 150 -0.13 0.07 -0.22
C ARG A 150 -0.94 1.37 -0.29
N ARG A 151 -2.08 1.37 -0.98
CA ARG A 151 -2.89 2.58 -1.15
C ARG A 151 -3.37 3.16 0.19
N ARG A 152 -3.68 2.30 1.17
CA ARG A 152 -4.00 2.76 2.54
C ARG A 152 -2.89 3.65 3.09
N ARG A 153 -1.63 3.23 2.92
CA ARG A 153 -0.47 3.98 3.40
C ARG A 153 -0.29 5.29 2.63
N GLU A 154 -0.52 5.27 1.33
CA GLU A 154 -0.50 6.48 0.48
C GLU A 154 -1.55 7.51 0.92
N LEU A 155 -2.75 7.06 1.30
CA LEU A 155 -3.82 7.94 1.81
C LEU A 155 -3.59 8.42 3.26
N ILE A 156 -2.92 7.60 4.08
CA ILE A 156 -2.58 7.98 5.46
C ILE A 156 -1.38 8.93 5.50
N GLN A 157 -0.42 8.79 4.59
CA GLN A 157 0.81 9.59 4.56
C GLN A 157 0.59 11.11 4.68
N PRO A 158 -0.32 11.76 3.93
CA PRO A 158 -0.56 13.20 4.07
C PRO A 158 -1.11 13.58 5.45
N LEU A 159 -1.78 12.67 6.14
CA LEU A 159 -2.33 12.89 7.48
C LEU A 159 -1.28 12.75 8.58
N LEU A 160 -0.11 12.19 8.27
CA LEU A 160 0.99 12.01 9.23
C LEU A 160 1.96 13.20 9.24
N ALA A 161 1.94 14.05 8.21
CA ALA A 161 2.86 15.16 8.08
C ALA A 161 2.49 16.28 9.06
N SER A 162 3.15 16.32 10.22
CA SER A 162 3.08 17.40 11.20
C SER A 162 4.11 18.51 10.95
N GLU A 163 4.78 18.55 9.80
CA GLU A 163 5.91 19.47 9.54
C GLU A 163 5.51 20.78 8.84
N GLY A 164 4.22 21.13 8.78
CA GLY A 164 3.79 22.41 8.17
C GLY A 164 2.52 23.06 8.74
N GLN A 165 1.85 22.43 9.72
CA GLN A 165 0.70 23.06 10.40
C GLN A 165 1.09 23.84 11.65
N THR A 166 2.33 23.67 12.14
CA THR A 166 2.86 24.47 13.25
C THR A 166 3.07 25.93 12.86
N GLU A 167 3.29 26.24 11.58
CA GLU A 167 3.46 27.62 11.10
C GLU A 167 2.14 28.41 11.11
N ILE A 168 1.01 27.75 10.80
CA ILE A 168 -0.33 28.37 10.84
C ILE A 168 -0.77 28.68 12.29
N LEU A 169 -0.25 27.94 13.27
CA LEU A 169 -0.48 28.19 14.70
C LEU A 169 0.51 29.18 15.32
N GLN A 170 1.65 29.46 14.67
CA GLN A 170 2.63 30.45 15.11
C GLN A 170 2.33 31.87 14.59
N SER A 171 1.50 32.00 13.55
CA SER A 171 1.07 33.30 13.01
C SER A 171 -0.04 34.01 13.79
N THR A 172 -0.54 33.42 14.88
CA THR A 172 -1.61 34.01 15.73
C THR A 172 -1.24 34.10 17.22
N GLY A 173 0.05 33.97 17.56
CA GLY A 173 0.56 34.13 18.92
C GLY A 173 1.75 35.09 18.94
N ASP A 174 1.49 36.29 19.43
CA ASP A 174 2.37 37.47 19.45
C ASP A 174 3.81 37.27 19.96
N SER A 175 4.71 37.94 19.23
CA SER A 175 5.73 38.90 19.72
C SER A 175 7.01 38.44 20.46
N GLN A 176 8.13 38.82 19.81
CA GLN A 176 9.41 39.31 20.34
C GLN A 176 10.54 38.29 20.61
N THR A 177 11.28 38.04 19.53
CA THR A 177 12.74 37.88 19.50
C THR A 177 13.46 39.21 19.79
N GLU A 178 14.32 39.24 20.81
CA GLU A 178 15.56 40.05 20.82
C GLU A 178 16.68 39.19 21.47
N HIS A 179 17.65 38.76 20.67
CA HIS A 179 19.01 39.32 20.55
C HIS A 179 19.91 39.09 21.78
N VAL A 180 20.85 38.15 21.71
CA VAL A 180 22.04 38.13 22.57
C VAL A 180 23.27 37.81 21.73
N THR A 181 24.21 38.76 21.79
CA THR A 181 25.55 38.78 21.23
C THR A 181 26.46 37.75 21.90
N HIS A 182 27.43 37.25 21.13
CA HIS A 182 28.60 36.54 21.64
C HIS A 182 29.37 37.39 22.64
N ASP A 183 29.86 36.79 23.73
CA ASP A 183 31.18 37.07 24.28
C ASP A 183 31.69 35.89 25.13
N GLU A 184 32.97 35.58 24.94
CA GLU A 184 33.75 34.59 25.66
C GLU A 184 34.27 35.16 26.99
N SER A 185 34.33 34.34 28.05
CA SER A 185 35.40 34.31 29.08
C SER A 185 35.07 33.28 30.16
N GLY A 186 36.09 32.58 30.65
CA GLY A 186 35.99 31.34 31.41
C GLY A 186 35.95 31.46 32.94
N LEU A 187 36.11 30.27 33.54
CA LEU A 187 36.40 29.93 34.95
C LEU A 187 35.21 29.95 35.94
N ALA A 188 34.75 28.74 36.29
CA ALA A 188 34.78 28.17 37.65
C ALA A 188 33.67 27.13 37.83
N PHE A 189 34.06 25.88 38.10
CA PHE A 189 33.13 24.79 38.40
C PHE A 189 32.78 24.84 39.89
N GLN A 190 31.56 25.28 40.21
CA GLN A 190 30.96 25.19 41.55
C GLN A 190 29.79 24.18 41.49
N PRO A 191 29.77 23.14 42.33
CA PRO A 191 28.72 22.11 42.31
C PRO A 191 27.57 22.51 43.23
N SER A 192 26.78 23.53 42.84
CA SER A 192 25.64 23.98 43.65
C SER A 192 24.34 24.22 42.87
N ASP A 193 24.35 24.28 41.54
CA ASP A 193 23.17 24.62 40.74
C ASP A 193 22.88 23.58 39.64
N ILE A 194 22.43 22.38 40.04
CA ILE A 194 21.93 21.35 39.09
C ILE A 194 20.38 21.33 39.07
N GLN A 195 19.71 22.40 39.50
CA GLN A 195 18.23 22.40 39.51
C GLN A 195 17.55 23.12 38.35
N ASP A 196 18.19 24.06 37.64
CA ASP A 196 17.39 24.96 36.77
C ASP A 196 17.78 25.08 35.29
N LYS A 197 18.62 24.20 34.74
CA LYS A 197 18.91 24.22 33.29
C LYS A 197 18.85 22.85 32.67
N LEU A 198 17.64 22.49 32.26
CA LEU A 198 17.27 21.74 31.05
C LEU A 198 15.84 21.20 31.28
N ILE A 199 14.82 22.04 31.05
CA ILE A 199 13.48 21.55 30.70
C ILE A 199 13.61 20.90 29.31
N LEU A 200 14.33 19.78 29.25
CA LEU A 200 14.37 18.90 28.08
C LEU A 200 12.97 18.34 27.99
N LYS A 201 12.16 18.95 27.13
CA LYS A 201 10.87 18.40 26.71
C LYS A 201 11.07 16.89 26.52
N PRO A 202 10.29 16.03 27.20
CA PRO A 202 10.51 14.59 27.16
C PRO A 202 10.54 14.15 25.70
N LYS A 203 11.61 13.44 25.31
CA LYS A 203 11.83 13.00 23.93
C LYS A 203 10.60 12.20 23.47
N ARG A 204 9.78 12.80 22.62
CA ARG A 204 8.57 12.16 22.08
C ARG A 204 9.03 11.05 21.12
N TYR A 205 8.70 9.80 21.46
CA TYR A 205 9.08 8.63 20.64
C TYR A 205 8.14 8.41 19.45
N ILE A 206 6.99 9.07 19.44
CA ILE A 206 5.97 9.00 18.39
C ILE A 206 5.78 10.41 17.84
N PRO A 207 5.64 10.57 16.50
CA PRO A 207 5.22 11.84 15.92
C PRO A 207 3.89 12.33 16.49
N GLU A 208 3.72 13.64 16.61
CA GLU A 208 2.43 14.21 17.00
C GLU A 208 1.39 13.88 15.93
N LEU A 209 0.25 13.36 16.38
CA LEU A 209 -0.86 13.05 15.48
C LEU A 209 -1.51 14.36 15.06
N THR A 210 -1.73 14.54 13.76
CA THR A 210 -2.48 15.69 13.25
C THR A 210 -3.89 15.72 13.85
N PRO A 211 -4.50 16.91 14.01
CA PRO A 211 -5.88 17.03 14.49
C PRO A 211 -6.87 16.26 13.60
N GLN A 212 -6.56 16.13 12.31
CA GLN A 212 -7.33 15.33 11.38
C GLN A 212 -7.27 13.83 11.70
N MET A 213 -6.07 13.32 12.00
CA MET A 213 -5.87 11.91 12.37
C MET A 213 -6.51 11.58 13.73
N THR A 214 -6.42 12.49 14.71
CA THR A 214 -7.03 12.29 16.03
C THR A 214 -8.56 12.26 15.94
N ALA A 215 -9.16 13.19 15.18
CA ALA A 215 -10.60 13.21 14.91
C ALA A 215 -11.07 11.92 14.22
N LEU A 216 -10.31 11.46 13.20
CA LEU A 216 -10.62 10.22 12.49
C LEU A 216 -10.53 8.99 13.41
N ALA A 217 -9.49 8.90 14.23
CA ALA A 217 -9.30 7.78 15.14
C ALA A 217 -10.39 7.76 16.25
N ALA A 218 -10.78 8.93 16.75
CA ALA A 218 -11.87 9.08 17.70
C ALA A 218 -13.21 8.64 17.09
N SER A 219 -13.51 9.10 15.87
CA SER A 219 -14.73 8.73 15.13
C SER A 219 -14.77 7.22 14.83
N GLN A 220 -13.65 6.62 14.43
CA GLN A 220 -13.56 5.17 14.18
C GLN A 220 -13.76 4.34 15.44
N LYS A 221 -13.34 4.84 16.61
CA LYS A 221 -13.56 4.18 17.90
C LYS A 221 -15.06 4.15 18.24
N LEU A 222 -15.78 5.24 17.96
CA LEU A 222 -17.23 5.34 18.17
C LEU A 222 -18.03 4.53 17.15
N HIS A 223 -17.58 4.51 15.89
CA HIS A 223 -18.22 3.82 14.79
C HIS A 223 -17.28 2.80 14.13
N PRO A 224 -17.12 1.59 14.70
CA PRO A 224 -16.30 0.56 14.11
C PRO A 224 -16.87 0.10 12.75
N PRO A 225 -16.02 -0.17 11.74
CA PRO A 225 -16.47 -0.65 10.45
C PRO A 225 -17.14 -2.04 10.56
N ALA A 226 -18.26 -2.23 9.85
CA ALA A 226 -19.14 -3.41 9.96
C ALA A 226 -18.43 -4.78 9.86
N ASP A 227 -17.43 -4.91 8.98
CA ASP A 227 -16.71 -6.19 8.75
C ASP A 227 -15.46 -6.39 9.64
N SER A 228 -15.26 -5.53 10.65
CA SER A 228 -14.10 -5.60 11.55
C SER A 228 -14.28 -6.69 12.61
N VAL A 229 -14.20 -7.96 12.20
CA VAL A 229 -14.29 -9.10 13.13
C VAL A 229 -13.02 -9.15 14.00
N GLY A 230 -13.18 -8.96 15.30
CA GLY A 230 -12.25 -9.32 16.38
C GLY A 230 -10.94 -8.52 16.50
N THR A 231 -10.10 -8.49 15.46
CA THR A 231 -8.68 -8.11 15.58
C THR A 231 -8.36 -6.67 15.19
N ASN A 232 -9.24 -6.02 14.41
CA ASN A 232 -8.92 -4.74 13.75
C ASN A 232 -9.55 -3.51 14.43
N LYS A 233 -10.15 -3.66 15.62
CA LYS A 233 -10.77 -2.55 16.36
C LYS A 233 -9.73 -1.73 17.14
N ILE A 234 -9.86 -0.41 17.09
CA ILE A 234 -9.05 0.51 17.88
C ILE A 234 -9.62 0.55 19.29
N ARG A 235 -8.89 -0.01 20.27
CA ARG A 235 -9.31 -0.01 21.68
C ARG A 235 -8.88 1.27 22.41
N ARG A 236 -7.70 1.79 22.08
CA ARG A 236 -7.05 2.91 22.77
C ARG A 236 -6.42 3.87 21.77
N LEU A 237 -6.57 5.17 22.04
CA LEU A 237 -6.01 6.27 21.25
C LEU A 237 -4.61 6.68 21.72
N ALA A 238 -4.13 6.12 22.83
CA ALA A 238 -2.79 6.35 23.38
C ALA A 238 -2.16 5.02 23.86
N PRO A 239 -0.82 4.93 23.89
CA PRO A 239 -0.13 3.76 24.42
C PRO A 239 -0.31 3.64 25.94
N LEU A 240 -0.50 2.41 26.44
CA LEU A 240 -0.47 2.15 27.88
C LEU A 240 0.98 1.93 28.29
N ILE A 241 1.59 2.99 28.83
CA ILE A 241 2.95 2.94 29.36
C ILE A 241 2.82 2.91 30.89
N PRO A 242 3.24 1.84 31.57
CA PRO A 242 3.26 1.85 33.02
C PRO A 242 4.28 2.88 33.51
N GLU A 243 3.94 3.61 34.55
CA GLU A 243 4.84 4.61 35.14
C GLU A 243 6.03 3.90 35.80
N VAL A 244 5.75 2.82 36.53
CA VAL A 244 6.75 2.01 37.26
C VAL A 244 6.91 0.60 36.70
N ASN A 245 8.11 0.04 36.85
CA ASN A 245 8.43 -1.35 36.53
C ASN A 245 8.14 -2.27 37.74
N ALA A 246 8.40 -3.58 37.58
CA ALA A 246 8.19 -4.58 38.63
C ALA A 246 9.05 -4.37 39.91
N TRP A 247 10.08 -3.51 39.84
CA TRP A 247 10.93 -3.12 40.96
C TRP A 247 10.56 -1.72 41.51
N HIS A 248 9.37 -1.21 41.21
CA HIS A 248 8.89 0.13 41.60
C HIS A 248 9.80 1.29 41.16
N ARG A 249 10.61 1.10 40.10
CA ARG A 249 11.42 2.15 39.47
C ARG A 249 10.71 2.70 38.23
N PRO A 250 10.98 3.95 37.79
CA PRO A 250 10.40 4.46 36.55
C PRO A 250 10.70 3.55 35.37
N THR A 251 9.77 3.45 34.41
CA THR A 251 9.97 2.56 33.27
C THR A 251 11.19 2.96 32.43
N PRO A 252 12.05 2.00 32.04
CA PRO A 252 13.22 2.29 31.23
C PRO A 252 12.83 2.96 29.89
N GLN A 253 13.55 4.01 29.51
CA GLN A 253 13.28 4.77 28.29
C GLN A 253 13.26 3.89 27.02
N CYS A 254 14.14 2.88 26.92
CA CYS A 254 14.12 1.91 25.82
C CYS A 254 12.82 1.10 25.76
N ARG A 255 12.24 0.74 26.92
CA ARG A 255 10.97 0.03 27.00
C ARG A 255 9.82 0.94 26.59
N VAL A 256 9.81 2.19 27.05
CA VAL A 256 8.84 3.22 26.63
C VAL A 256 8.87 3.40 25.11
N LYS A 257 10.06 3.51 24.52
CA LYS A 257 10.26 3.58 23.05
C LYS A 257 9.69 2.37 22.31
N ASN A 258 9.92 1.16 22.82
CA ASN A 258 9.45 -0.06 22.16
C ASN A 258 7.92 -0.19 22.25
N ILE A 259 7.33 0.07 23.43
CA ILE A 259 5.88 0.06 23.64
C ILE A 259 5.20 1.09 22.73
N SER A 260 5.73 2.31 22.72
CA SER A 260 5.20 3.41 21.91
C SER A 260 5.30 3.10 20.41
N ARG A 261 6.42 2.56 19.92
CA ARG A 261 6.59 2.13 18.52
C ARG A 261 5.64 0.99 18.13
N GLN A 262 5.50 -0.03 18.99
CA GLN A 262 4.61 -1.16 18.73
C GLN A 262 3.14 -0.73 18.72
N TRP A 263 2.76 0.13 19.66
CA TRP A 263 1.43 0.74 19.70
C TRP A 263 1.17 1.55 18.43
N TYR A 264 2.09 2.43 18.04
CA TYR A 264 1.93 3.29 16.87
C TYR A 264 1.81 2.48 15.57
N ALA A 265 2.64 1.45 15.38
CA ALA A 265 2.52 0.54 14.24
C ALA A 265 1.16 -0.17 14.22
N SER A 266 0.73 -0.70 15.36
CA SER A 266 -0.57 -1.36 15.50
C SER A 266 -1.76 -0.41 15.29
N PHE A 267 -1.60 0.85 15.70
CA PHE A 267 -2.58 1.92 15.54
C PHE A 267 -2.75 2.28 14.05
N LEU A 268 -1.65 2.54 13.35
CA LEU A 268 -1.65 2.81 11.90
C LEU A 268 -2.15 1.62 11.08
N ASP A 269 -1.96 0.39 11.56
CA ASP A 269 -2.48 -0.80 10.90
C ASP A 269 -3.99 -0.97 11.01
N LYS A 270 -4.60 -0.40 12.05
CA LYS A 270 -6.04 -0.47 12.32
C LYS A 270 -6.83 0.72 11.79
N ILE A 271 -6.17 1.86 11.61
CA ILE A 271 -6.81 3.06 11.09
C ILE A 271 -7.27 2.88 9.65
N HIS A 272 -8.50 3.30 9.38
CA HIS A 272 -9.08 3.36 8.06
C HIS A 272 -8.81 4.73 7.44
N ALA A 273 -8.04 4.77 6.35
CA ALA A 273 -7.71 6.01 5.68
C ALA A 273 -8.98 6.73 5.17
N PRO A 274 -9.08 8.06 5.25
CA PRO A 274 -10.15 8.78 4.59
C PRO A 274 -9.94 8.74 3.07
N LEU A 275 -11.04 8.64 2.32
CA LEU A 275 -11.01 8.74 0.86
C LEU A 275 -11.03 10.20 0.42
N PRO A 276 -10.41 10.51 -0.74
CA PRO A 276 -10.65 11.76 -1.46
C PRO A 276 -12.13 11.94 -1.77
N LEU A 277 -12.59 13.19 -1.81
CA LEU A 277 -14.00 13.54 -1.99
C LEU A 277 -14.58 12.93 -3.27
N ASP A 278 -13.89 13.09 -4.41
CA ASP A 278 -14.35 12.59 -5.71
C ASP A 278 -14.57 11.07 -5.70
N GLU A 279 -13.63 10.33 -5.11
CA GLU A 279 -13.69 8.88 -5.01
C GLU A 279 -14.80 8.42 -4.08
N TRP A 280 -14.99 9.15 -2.96
CA TRP A 280 -16.04 8.88 -1.98
C TRP A 280 -17.43 9.11 -2.59
N HIS A 281 -17.64 10.24 -3.27
CA HIS A 281 -18.90 10.55 -3.95
C HIS A 281 -19.18 9.56 -5.08
N ARG A 282 -18.17 9.21 -5.90
CA ARG A 282 -18.33 8.19 -6.94
C ARG A 282 -18.78 6.85 -6.36
N LEU A 283 -18.11 6.37 -5.31
CA LEU A 283 -18.44 5.10 -4.66
C LEU A 283 -19.84 5.14 -4.01
N ARG A 284 -20.23 6.28 -3.43
CA ARG A 284 -21.60 6.50 -2.94
C ARG A 284 -22.63 6.30 -4.06
N ARG A 285 -22.44 6.94 -5.22
CA ARG A 285 -23.36 6.81 -6.37
C ARG A 285 -23.46 5.38 -6.92
N LEU A 286 -22.36 4.63 -6.89
CA LEU A 286 -22.35 3.20 -7.25
C LEU A 286 -23.10 2.35 -6.22
N ALA A 287 -22.96 2.68 -4.93
CA ALA A 287 -23.64 1.99 -3.84
C ALA A 287 -25.15 2.31 -3.77
N THR A 288 -25.57 3.54 -4.12
CA THR A 288 -26.99 3.93 -4.23
C THR A 288 -27.63 3.41 -5.52
N GLY A 289 -26.82 3.13 -6.54
CA GLY A 289 -27.29 2.65 -7.85
C GLY A 289 -27.69 3.78 -8.80
N GLU A 290 -27.38 5.03 -8.47
CA GLU A 290 -27.49 6.20 -9.36
C GLU A 290 -26.64 6.00 -10.62
N ILE A 291 -25.45 5.42 -10.46
CA ILE A 291 -24.59 5.05 -11.58
C ILE A 291 -24.57 3.55 -11.74
N LYS A 292 -24.89 3.13 -12.97
CA LYS A 292 -24.76 1.74 -13.41
C LYS A 292 -23.51 1.61 -14.26
N GLU A 293 -22.51 0.96 -13.71
CA GLU A 293 -21.29 0.67 -14.45
C GLU A 293 -21.47 -0.60 -15.29
N ARG A 294 -21.14 -0.51 -16.58
CA ARG A 294 -21.25 -1.65 -17.49
C ARG A 294 -20.05 -2.58 -17.27
N VAL A 295 -20.34 -3.84 -17.00
CA VAL A 295 -19.31 -4.90 -16.99
C VAL A 295 -18.77 -5.05 -18.42
N PRO A 296 -17.47 -4.89 -18.65
CA PRO A 296 -16.90 -5.07 -19.97
C PRO A 296 -17.11 -6.49 -20.47
N ALA A 297 -17.56 -6.63 -21.73
CA ALA A 297 -17.69 -7.95 -22.34
C ALA A 297 -16.33 -8.63 -22.44
N ARG A 298 -16.27 -9.92 -22.07
CA ARG A 298 -15.06 -10.72 -22.22
C ARG A 298 -14.79 -10.94 -23.70
N ARG A 299 -13.52 -10.89 -24.11
CA ARG A 299 -13.16 -11.33 -25.46
C ARG A 299 -13.47 -12.83 -25.55
N SER A 300 -14.20 -13.23 -26.57
CA SER A 300 -14.34 -14.64 -26.90
C SER A 300 -12.94 -15.21 -27.10
N GLN A 301 -12.65 -16.33 -26.45
CA GLN A 301 -11.45 -17.07 -26.82
C GLN A 301 -11.63 -17.52 -28.26
N VAL A 302 -10.56 -17.39 -29.06
CA VAL A 302 -10.51 -18.06 -30.36
C VAL A 302 -10.75 -19.53 -30.05
N HIS A 303 -11.80 -20.11 -30.63
CA HIS A 303 -12.19 -21.49 -30.39
C HIS A 303 -11.02 -22.38 -30.81
N VAL A 304 -10.20 -22.77 -29.85
CA VAL A 304 -9.32 -23.92 -30.00
C VAL A 304 -10.29 -25.10 -29.93
N PRO A 305 -10.32 -26.01 -30.92
CA PRO A 305 -11.15 -27.21 -30.80
C PRO A 305 -10.73 -27.89 -29.50
N GLU A 306 -11.65 -27.90 -28.52
CA GLU A 306 -11.40 -28.58 -27.26
C GLU A 306 -11.21 -30.05 -27.60
N SER A 307 -9.98 -30.54 -27.42
CA SER A 307 -9.72 -31.98 -27.53
C SER A 307 -10.68 -32.67 -26.57
N SER A 308 -11.53 -33.54 -27.12
CA SER A 308 -12.60 -34.23 -26.40
C SER A 308 -12.08 -34.78 -25.07
N ALA A 309 -12.90 -34.79 -24.02
CA ALA A 309 -12.50 -35.36 -22.72
C ALA A 309 -11.91 -36.78 -22.87
N LEU A 310 -12.41 -37.53 -23.86
CA LEU A 310 -11.90 -38.83 -24.28
C LEU A 310 -10.49 -38.74 -24.89
N GLU A 311 -10.23 -37.73 -25.73
CA GLU A 311 -8.94 -37.48 -26.35
C GLU A 311 -7.87 -37.06 -25.31
N LEU A 312 -8.25 -36.33 -24.26
CA LEU A 312 -7.36 -35.99 -23.14
C LEU A 312 -7.03 -37.22 -22.27
N VAL A 313 -8.01 -38.10 -22.03
CA VAL A 313 -7.79 -39.36 -21.31
C VAL A 313 -6.87 -40.28 -22.12
N VAL A 314 -7.07 -40.36 -23.43
CA VAL A 314 -6.22 -41.16 -24.35
C VAL A 314 -4.80 -40.60 -24.44
N LYS A 315 -4.63 -39.27 -24.54
CA LYS A 315 -3.30 -38.64 -24.67
C LYS A 315 -2.51 -38.59 -23.36
N HIS A 316 -3.18 -38.46 -22.21
CA HIS A 316 -2.50 -38.20 -20.94
C HIS A 316 -2.66 -39.31 -19.89
N GLY A 317 -3.44 -40.36 -20.17
CA GLY A 317 -3.62 -41.53 -19.29
C GLY A 317 -4.19 -41.19 -17.91
N LYS A 318 -4.73 -39.99 -17.75
CA LYS A 318 -5.25 -39.46 -16.49
C LYS A 318 -6.64 -38.91 -16.76
N ILE A 319 -7.61 -39.35 -15.97
CA ILE A 319 -8.88 -38.64 -15.83
C ILE A 319 -8.49 -37.25 -15.32
N PRO A 320 -8.84 -36.14 -16.00
CA PRO A 320 -8.64 -34.84 -15.42
C PRO A 320 -9.36 -34.89 -14.07
N GLU A 321 -8.62 -34.71 -12.97
CA GLU A 321 -9.25 -34.41 -11.69
C GLU A 321 -10.14 -33.21 -11.99
N LEU A 322 -11.44 -33.46 -12.13
CA LEU A 322 -12.45 -32.44 -11.92
C LEU A 322 -12.15 -32.01 -10.51
N ARG A 323 -11.30 -31.00 -10.36
CA ARG A 323 -11.09 -30.31 -9.10
C ARG A 323 -12.50 -30.00 -8.69
N MET A 324 -13.02 -30.77 -7.74
CA MET A 324 -14.32 -30.55 -7.15
C MET A 324 -14.27 -29.09 -6.79
N SER A 325 -14.94 -28.28 -7.62
CA SER A 325 -14.88 -26.85 -7.52
C SER A 325 -15.55 -26.62 -6.20
N GLN A 326 -14.76 -26.51 -5.13
CA GLN A 326 -15.20 -26.10 -3.80
C GLN A 326 -16.22 -25.04 -4.09
N SER A 327 -17.48 -25.31 -3.76
CA SER A 327 -18.67 -24.64 -4.27
C SER A 327 -18.62 -23.17 -3.92
N TYR A 328 -17.80 -22.41 -4.66
CA TYR A 328 -17.75 -20.97 -4.57
C TYR A 328 -19.05 -20.52 -5.19
N GLU A 329 -19.83 -19.72 -4.45
CA GLU A 329 -21.05 -19.11 -4.95
C GLU A 329 -20.65 -18.16 -6.09
N ILE A 330 -20.58 -18.71 -7.31
CA ILE A 330 -20.40 -17.94 -8.54
C ILE A 330 -21.71 -17.21 -8.74
N HIS A 331 -21.77 -15.95 -8.34
CA HIS A 331 -22.94 -15.13 -8.64
C HIS A 331 -22.84 -14.61 -10.06
N ASN A 332 -23.94 -14.65 -10.80
CA ASN A 332 -24.04 -13.87 -12.03
C ASN A 332 -23.87 -12.38 -11.68
N MET A 333 -22.99 -11.68 -12.42
CA MET A 333 -22.69 -10.25 -12.20
C MET A 333 -23.87 -9.37 -12.59
N THR A 334 -24.93 -9.39 -11.77
CA THR A 334 -26.10 -8.54 -11.92
C THR A 334 -25.82 -7.15 -11.32
N PRO A 335 -26.52 -6.10 -11.78
CA PRO A 335 -26.39 -4.76 -11.20
C PRO A 335 -26.67 -4.74 -9.68
N ARG A 336 -27.67 -5.53 -9.22
CA ARG A 336 -28.00 -5.66 -7.79
C ARG A 336 -26.86 -6.30 -6.99
N PHE A 337 -26.20 -7.31 -7.56
CA PHE A 337 -25.03 -7.92 -6.94
C PHE A 337 -23.89 -6.90 -6.77
N LEU A 338 -23.55 -6.18 -7.84
CA LEU A 338 -22.50 -5.16 -7.80
C LEU A 338 -22.83 -4.05 -6.80
N GLN A 339 -24.08 -3.58 -6.77
CA GLN A 339 -24.53 -2.58 -5.81
C GLN A 339 -24.33 -3.04 -4.36
N ARG A 340 -24.65 -4.30 -4.03
CA ARG A 340 -24.41 -4.87 -2.70
C ARG A 340 -22.92 -4.91 -2.35
N VAL A 341 -22.08 -5.27 -3.31
CA VAL A 341 -20.62 -5.28 -3.14
C VAL A 341 -20.09 -3.87 -2.91
N PHE A 342 -20.53 -2.89 -3.70
CA PHE A 342 -20.13 -1.50 -3.53
C PHE A 342 -20.60 -0.91 -2.20
N ARG A 343 -21.83 -1.22 -1.77
CA ARG A 343 -22.35 -0.87 -0.44
C ARG A 343 -21.46 -1.42 0.67
N GLN A 344 -21.07 -2.69 0.59
CA GLN A 344 -20.19 -3.31 1.58
C GLN A 344 -18.86 -2.56 1.73
N VAL A 345 -18.23 -2.21 0.61
CA VAL A 345 -16.97 -1.46 0.63
C VAL A 345 -17.20 -0.03 1.13
N PHE A 346 -18.26 0.63 0.66
CA PHE A 346 -18.58 2.01 1.03
C PHE A 346 -18.84 2.19 2.52
N MET A 347 -19.51 1.23 3.17
CA MET A 347 -19.75 1.28 4.63
C MET A 347 -18.46 1.40 5.44
N GLN A 348 -17.32 0.91 4.92
CA GLN A 348 -16.02 0.98 5.59
C GLN A 348 -15.23 2.26 5.25
N CYS A 349 -15.73 3.07 4.33
CA CYS A 349 -15.08 4.27 3.84
C CYS A 349 -15.53 5.50 4.64
N SER A 350 -14.55 6.27 5.11
CA SER A 350 -14.76 7.60 5.69
C SER A 350 -14.31 8.67 4.71
N LYS A 351 -14.90 9.85 4.84
CA LYS A 351 -14.32 11.10 4.36
C LYS A 351 -14.13 12.05 5.53
N VAL A 352 -13.18 12.96 5.39
CA VAL A 352 -12.89 13.98 6.41
C VAL A 352 -13.00 15.34 5.75
N GLU A 353 -13.79 16.22 6.35
CA GLU A 353 -14.01 17.60 5.91
C GLU A 353 -13.74 18.53 7.09
N TRP A 354 -13.21 19.73 6.83
CA TRP A 354 -13.12 20.75 7.86
C TRP A 354 -14.48 21.43 8.00
N ASP A 355 -15.04 21.41 9.21
CA ASP A 355 -16.27 22.11 9.53
C ASP A 355 -15.92 23.50 10.08
N GLY A 356 -16.13 24.53 9.27
CA GLY A 356 -15.79 25.91 9.60
C GLY A 356 -16.63 26.49 10.75
N GLU A 357 -17.84 25.98 10.99
CA GLU A 357 -18.72 26.47 12.05
C GLU A 357 -18.30 25.96 13.44
N LYS A 358 -17.75 24.74 13.49
CA LYS A 358 -17.39 24.06 14.74
C LYS A 358 -15.89 24.02 14.99
N GLU A 359 -15.11 24.63 14.10
CA GLU A 359 -13.63 24.65 14.10
C GLU A 359 -13.04 23.25 14.34
N ARG A 360 -13.65 22.23 13.74
CA ARG A 360 -13.26 20.84 13.96
C ARG A 360 -13.30 20.03 12.67
N TRP A 361 -12.49 18.98 12.63
CA TRP A 361 -12.56 17.99 11.57
C TRP A 361 -13.79 17.12 11.75
N ASP A 362 -14.72 17.20 10.80
CA ASP A 362 -15.90 16.35 10.74
C ASP A 362 -15.61 15.09 9.90
N VAL A 363 -16.03 13.94 10.41
CA VAL A 363 -15.72 12.63 9.84
C VAL A 363 -17.01 11.91 9.51
N LYS A 364 -17.32 11.82 8.22
CA LYS A 364 -18.55 11.17 7.74
C LYS A 364 -18.23 9.76 7.25
N TRP A 365 -18.89 8.77 7.85
CA TRP A 365 -18.79 7.36 7.46
C TRP A 365 -19.83 7.01 6.40
N GLY A 366 -19.47 6.09 5.50
CA GLY A 366 -20.38 5.60 4.47
C GLY A 366 -21.59 4.85 5.03
N SER A 367 -21.50 4.24 6.22
CA SER A 367 -22.64 3.64 6.90
C SER A 367 -23.74 4.67 7.18
N HIS A 368 -23.36 5.76 7.86
CA HIS A 368 -24.25 6.87 8.21
C HIS A 368 -24.81 7.58 6.97
N ALA A 369 -23.99 7.71 5.92
CA ALA A 369 -24.41 8.33 4.67
C ALA A 369 -25.43 7.49 3.88
N LEU A 370 -25.46 6.17 4.08
CA LEU A 370 -26.47 5.28 3.48
C LEU A 370 -27.77 5.27 4.27
N GLU A 371 -27.68 5.27 5.61
CA GLU A 371 -28.84 5.34 6.50
C GLU A 371 -29.62 6.64 6.28
N GLY A 372 -28.94 7.79 6.33
CA GLY A 372 -29.60 9.08 6.07
C GLY A 372 -30.23 9.18 4.67
N ALA A 373 -29.70 8.48 3.66
CA ALA A 373 -30.33 8.44 2.34
C ALA A 373 -31.64 7.63 2.30
N ALA A 374 -31.75 6.58 3.12
CA ALA A 374 -32.99 5.83 3.26
C ALA A 374 -34.09 6.67 3.94
N ASP A 375 -33.72 7.44 4.96
CA ASP A 375 -34.65 8.31 5.70
C ASP A 375 -35.20 9.45 4.83
N HIS A 376 -34.36 10.06 3.99
CA HIS A 376 -34.80 11.10 3.04
C HIS A 376 -35.75 10.53 1.96
N GLN A 377 -35.51 9.29 1.49
CA GLN A 377 -36.41 8.63 0.53
C GLN A 377 -37.77 8.28 1.16
N ALA A 378 -37.79 7.85 2.43
CA ALA A 378 -39.01 7.58 3.16
C ALA A 378 -39.87 8.84 3.34
N HIS A 379 -39.26 9.97 3.70
CA HIS A 379 -39.97 11.24 3.89
C HIS A 379 -40.52 11.83 2.56
N LEU A 380 -39.86 11.57 1.43
CA LEU A 380 -40.35 11.94 0.09
C LEU A 380 -41.56 11.11 -0.34
N HIS A 381 -41.59 9.81 -0.02
CA HIS A 381 -42.75 8.95 -0.30
C HIS A 381 -43.98 9.30 0.55
N ASP A 382 -43.78 9.82 1.75
CA ASP A 382 -44.89 10.22 2.64
C ASP A 382 -45.53 11.54 2.16
N ARG A 383 -44.72 12.51 1.72
CA ARG A 383 -45.21 13.78 1.15
C ARG A 383 -46.00 13.61 -0.15
N THR A 384 -45.71 12.59 -0.95
CA THR A 384 -46.48 12.28 -2.17
C THR A 384 -47.81 11.59 -1.91
N LYS A 385 -48.02 11.06 -0.69
CA LYS A 385 -49.30 10.43 -0.30
C LYS A 385 -50.29 11.40 0.34
N THR A 386 -49.82 12.52 0.88
CA THR A 386 -50.65 13.53 1.55
C THR A 386 -51.04 14.72 0.66
N GLY A 387 -50.87 14.60 -0.66
CA GLY A 387 -51.07 15.70 -1.63
C GLY A 387 -51.98 15.36 -2.81
N LEU A 388 -52.89 14.40 -2.63
CA LEU A 388 -53.99 14.12 -3.55
C LEU A 388 -55.29 14.26 -2.74
N ASP A 389 -55.74 15.51 -2.62
CA ASP A 389 -57.13 15.89 -2.34
C ASP A 389 -57.45 17.16 -3.14
#